data_AF-A0A9D5EZV1-F1
#
_entry.id   AF-A0A9D5EZV1-F1
#
_cell.length_a   1.000
_cell.length_b   1.000
_cell.length_c   1.000
_cell.angle_alpha   90.00
_cell.angle_beta   90.00
_cell.angle_gamma   90.00
#
_symmetry.space_group_name_H-M   'P 1'
#
loop_
_entity.id
_entity.type
_entity.pdbx_description
1 polymer ?
#
loop_
_entity_poly.entity_id
_entity_poly.type
_entity_poly.pdbx_seq_one_letter_code
_entity_poly.pdbx_strand_id
1 'polypeptide(L)'
;MTHTLPVTDRDDLIARFSQGLSTRTLRHVAEEARLDSESLKQGVERYEIDYAWQVLGSQRLQEACLVALAERLASPVTDSQRACLVDVLQSAATAQPTDALMSFDNDVPAHLTTLLCAWFDRQSVRMTEAA
;
A
#
# COMPACT_ATOMS: atom_id res chain seq x y z
N MET A 1 -13.19 9.04 18.16
CA MET A 1 -13.41 9.74 16.89
C MET A 1 -12.05 10.02 16.28
N THR A 2 -11.57 9.16 15.39
CA THR A 2 -10.31 9.36 14.68
C THR A 2 -10.54 10.40 13.59
N HIS A 3 -10.06 11.62 13.82
CA HIS A 3 -9.98 12.62 12.75
C HIS A 3 -8.95 12.12 11.74
N THR A 4 -9.43 11.56 10.63
CA THR A 4 -8.61 11.36 9.44
C THR A 4 -8.22 12.75 8.96
N LEU A 5 -7.00 13.19 9.27
CA LEU A 5 -6.46 14.44 8.77
C LEU A 5 -6.59 14.43 7.23
N PRO A 6 -6.79 15.57 6.56
CA PRO A 6 -6.90 15.58 5.10
C PRO A 6 -5.53 15.34 4.45
N VAL A 7 -5.45 14.53 3.40
CA VAL A 7 -4.20 14.30 2.64
C VAL A 7 -3.84 15.59 1.90
N THR A 8 -2.69 16.21 2.21
CA THR A 8 -2.40 17.60 1.84
C THR A 8 -1.62 17.74 0.54
N ASP A 9 -0.69 16.82 0.29
CA ASP A 9 0.05 16.66 -0.97
C ASP A 9 0.39 15.17 -1.23
N ARG A 10 1.08 14.87 -2.35
CA ARG A 10 1.52 13.53 -2.76
C ARG A 10 2.49 12.88 -1.76
N ASP A 11 3.39 13.62 -1.15
CA ASP A 11 4.33 13.07 -0.16
C ASP A 11 3.57 12.62 1.11
N ASP A 12 2.56 13.39 1.53
CA ASP A 12 1.64 13.01 2.61
C ASP A 12 0.79 11.78 2.23
N LEU A 13 0.39 11.64 0.96
CA LEU A 13 -0.31 10.43 0.48
C LEU A 13 0.58 9.19 0.62
N ILE A 14 1.82 9.26 0.14
CA ILE A 14 2.78 8.15 0.19
C ILE A 14 3.13 7.81 1.64
N ALA A 15 3.35 8.83 2.48
CA ALA A 15 3.66 8.65 3.90
C ALA A 15 2.52 7.91 4.63
N ARG A 16 1.26 8.32 4.41
CA ARG A 16 0.12 7.67 5.06
C ARG A 16 -0.15 6.27 4.55
N PHE A 17 -0.02 6.08 3.24
CA PHE A 17 -0.11 4.75 2.66
C PHE A 17 0.93 3.82 3.30
N SER A 18 2.18 4.27 3.40
CA SER A 18 3.27 3.48 3.98
C SER A 18 3.06 3.23 5.48
N GLN A 19 2.52 4.19 6.23
CA GLN A 19 2.18 4.02 7.65
C GLN A 19 1.06 3.02 7.90
N GLY A 20 0.15 2.85 6.93
CA GLY A 20 -0.92 1.85 7.01
C GLY A 20 -0.46 0.43 6.69
N LEU A 21 0.76 0.24 6.18
CA LEU A 21 1.31 -1.08 5.89
C LEU A 21 1.81 -1.75 7.16
N SER A 22 1.37 -2.99 7.38
CA SER A 22 1.90 -3.85 8.42
C SER A 22 3.13 -4.58 7.91
N THR A 23 4.32 -4.09 8.30
CA THR A 23 5.60 -4.73 7.99
C THR A 23 6.30 -5.21 9.26
N ARG A 24 7.13 -6.25 9.12
CA ARG A 24 8.03 -6.74 10.17
C ARG A 24 9.41 -6.91 9.58
N THR A 25 10.46 -6.77 10.39
CA THR A 25 11.82 -7.00 9.91
C THR A 25 12.10 -8.50 9.79
N LEU A 26 12.96 -8.87 8.84
CA LEU A 26 13.46 -10.24 8.69
C LEU A 26 14.06 -10.76 10.00
N ARG A 27 14.75 -9.89 10.76
CA ARG A 27 15.28 -10.22 12.08
C ARG A 27 14.19 -10.64 13.07
N HIS A 28 13.07 -9.93 13.09
CA HIS A 28 11.96 -10.25 13.98
C HIS A 28 11.38 -11.62 13.65
N VAL A 29 11.14 -11.90 12.36
CA VAL A 29 10.62 -13.19 11.90
C VAL A 29 11.60 -14.33 12.20
N ALA A 30 12.91 -14.09 12.03
CA ALA A 30 13.92 -15.09 12.38
C ALA A 30 13.94 -15.41 13.87
N GLU A 31 13.73 -14.40 14.73
CA GLU A 31 13.66 -14.60 16.18
C GLU A 31 12.39 -15.35 16.59
N GLU A 32 11.23 -15.04 16.00
CA GLU A 32 9.99 -15.79 16.21
C GLU A 32 10.16 -17.26 15.82
N ALA A 33 10.68 -17.53 14.61
CA ALA A 33 10.93 -18.90 14.15
C ALA A 33 11.87 -19.65 15.10
N ARG A 34 12.91 -18.98 15.62
CA ARG A 34 13.84 -19.55 16.61
C ARG A 34 13.14 -19.94 17.91
N LEU A 35 12.22 -19.10 18.41
CA LEU A 35 11.43 -19.38 19.61
C LEU A 35 10.49 -20.57 19.41
N ASP A 36 9.94 -20.70 18.20
CA ASP A 36 9.02 -21.78 17.82
C ASP A 36 9.75 -23.08 17.42
N SER A 37 11.09 -23.12 17.50
CA SER A 37 11.92 -24.25 17.01
C SER A 37 11.69 -24.57 15.52
N GLU A 38 11.32 -23.56 14.74
CA GLU A 38 11.11 -23.60 13.29
C GLU A 38 12.35 -23.06 12.55
N SER A 39 12.51 -23.46 11.30
CA SER A 39 13.41 -22.76 10.37
C SER A 39 12.80 -21.42 9.94
N LEU A 40 13.65 -20.46 9.58
CA LEU A 40 13.19 -19.17 9.02
C LEU A 40 12.25 -19.37 7.82
N LYS A 41 12.53 -20.37 6.97
CA LYS A 41 11.68 -20.70 5.83
C LYS A 41 10.27 -21.08 6.28
N GLN A 42 10.13 -21.91 7.31
CA GLN A 42 8.83 -22.29 7.87
C GLN A 42 8.10 -21.09 8.48
N GLY A 43 8.81 -20.19 9.17
CA GLY A 43 8.21 -18.96 9.70
C GLY A 43 7.68 -18.05 8.58
N VAL A 44 8.44 -17.89 7.50
CA VAL A 44 8.02 -17.10 6.31
C VAL A 44 6.81 -17.74 5.62
N GLU A 45 6.80 -19.05 5.43
CA GLU A 45 5.70 -19.80 4.81
C GLU A 45 4.43 -19.76 5.68
N ARG A 46 4.57 -19.90 7.00
CA ARG A 46 3.44 -19.89 7.96
C ARG A 46 2.67 -18.58 7.96
N TYR A 47 3.35 -17.45 7.78
CA TYR A 47 2.71 -16.13 7.77
C TYR A 47 2.36 -15.62 6.37
N GLU A 48 2.66 -16.39 5.33
CA GLU A 48 2.53 -15.97 3.93
C GLU A 48 3.08 -14.55 3.73
N ILE A 49 4.34 -14.36 4.13
CA ILE A 49 5.04 -13.08 4.07
C ILE A 49 6.11 -13.12 2.98
N ASP A 50 6.32 -12.00 2.31
CA ASP A 50 7.42 -11.80 1.35
C ASP A 50 8.03 -10.41 1.56
N TYR A 51 9.13 -10.09 0.88
CA TYR A 51 9.74 -8.76 0.98
C TYR A 51 8.76 -7.67 0.56
N ALA A 52 8.61 -6.64 1.41
CA ALA A 52 7.62 -5.60 1.24
C ALA A 52 7.76 -4.88 -0.12
N TRP A 53 9.00 -4.56 -0.53
CA TRP A 53 9.27 -3.95 -1.84
C TRP A 53 8.84 -4.85 -3.01
N GLN A 54 8.99 -6.17 -2.88
CA GLN A 54 8.61 -7.13 -3.92
C GLN A 54 7.08 -7.24 -4.02
N VAL A 55 6.38 -7.30 -2.89
CA VAL A 55 4.91 -7.35 -2.88
C VAL A 55 4.32 -6.07 -3.45
N LEU A 56 4.79 -4.91 -2.99
CA LEU A 56 4.32 -3.59 -3.44
C LEU A 56 4.62 -3.32 -4.93
N GLY A 57 5.74 -3.83 -5.43
CA GLY A 57 6.13 -3.74 -6.84
C GLY A 57 5.49 -4.81 -7.75
N SER A 58 4.67 -5.72 -7.21
CA SER A 58 4.13 -6.83 -8.00
C SER A 58 2.98 -6.40 -8.91
N GLN A 59 2.99 -6.91 -10.14
CA GLN A 59 1.91 -6.68 -11.11
C GLN A 59 0.55 -7.16 -10.58
N ARG A 60 0.54 -8.30 -9.88
CA ARG A 60 -0.67 -8.87 -9.26
C ARG A 60 -1.34 -7.88 -8.30
N LEU A 61 -0.55 -7.24 -7.43
CA LEU A 61 -1.09 -6.26 -6.49
C LEU A 61 -1.56 -5.00 -7.20
N GLN A 62 -0.79 -4.51 -8.18
CA GLN A 62 -1.17 -3.35 -8.97
C GLN A 62 -2.53 -3.56 -9.66
N GLU A 63 -2.75 -4.72 -10.28
CA GLU A 63 -4.04 -5.08 -10.92
C GLU A 63 -5.17 -5.14 -9.89
N ALA A 64 -4.95 -5.76 -8.72
CA ALA A 64 -5.94 -5.81 -7.66
C ALA A 64 -6.34 -4.41 -7.16
N CYS A 65 -5.37 -3.51 -6.97
CA CYS A 65 -5.63 -2.12 -6.59
C CYS A 65 -6.44 -1.37 -7.67
N LEU A 66 -6.14 -1.60 -8.95
CA LEU A 66 -6.88 -0.98 -10.06
C LEU A 66 -8.34 -1.46 -10.13
N VAL A 67 -8.58 -2.75 -9.90
CA VAL A 67 -9.94 -3.31 -9.82
C VAL A 67 -10.68 -2.69 -8.63
N ALA A 68 -10.08 -2.69 -7.44
CA ALA A 68 -10.67 -2.09 -6.25
C ALA A 68 -10.98 -0.59 -6.44
N LEU A 69 -10.12 0.14 -7.15
CA LEU A 69 -10.33 1.55 -7.47
C LEU A 69 -11.49 1.75 -8.45
N ALA A 70 -11.58 0.93 -9.51
CA ALA A 70 -12.69 0.98 -10.46
C ALA A 70 -14.03 0.72 -9.77
N GLU A 71 -14.08 -0.28 -8.89
CA GLU A 71 -15.25 -0.62 -8.10
C GLU A 71 -15.66 0.53 -7.17
N ARG A 72 -14.69 1.14 -6.48
CA ARG A 72 -14.96 2.26 -5.56
C ARG A 72 -15.49 3.50 -6.29
N LEU A 73 -14.94 3.79 -7.47
CA LEU A 73 -15.36 4.92 -8.29
C LEU A 73 -16.65 4.66 -9.05
N ALA A 74 -17.15 3.42 -9.07
CA ALA A 74 -18.24 2.96 -9.93
C ALA A 74 -18.06 3.36 -11.41
N SER A 75 -16.80 3.43 -11.87
CA SER A 75 -16.41 3.93 -13.19
C SER A 75 -15.04 3.36 -13.59
N PRO A 76 -14.76 3.20 -14.90
CA PRO A 76 -13.42 2.85 -15.35
C PRO A 76 -12.36 3.83 -14.84
N VAL A 77 -11.23 3.30 -14.37
CA VAL A 77 -10.06 4.08 -13.94
C VAL A 77 -9.42 4.75 -15.15
N THR A 78 -9.26 6.07 -15.11
CA THR A 78 -8.61 6.83 -16.17
C THR A 78 -7.10 6.58 -16.21
N ASP A 79 -6.45 6.93 -17.31
CA ASP A 79 -4.98 6.78 -17.43
C ASP A 79 -4.23 7.63 -16.39
N SER A 80 -4.73 8.82 -16.05
CA SER A 80 -4.14 9.66 -15.00
C SER A 80 -4.28 9.05 -13.61
N GLN A 81 -5.44 8.47 -13.28
CA GLN A 81 -5.67 7.78 -12.02
C GLN A 81 -4.82 6.51 -11.92
N ARG A 82 -4.71 5.74 -13.02
CA ARG A 82 -3.83 4.57 -13.12
C ARG A 82 -2.38 4.96 -12.89
N ALA A 83 -1.88 6.00 -13.58
CA ALA A 83 -0.51 6.47 -13.42
C ALA A 83 -0.22 6.90 -11.98
N CYS A 84 -1.16 7.62 -11.34
CA CYS A 84 -1.03 8.01 -9.94
C CYS A 84 -0.97 6.80 -8.99
N LEU A 85 -1.84 5.81 -9.17
CA LEU A 85 -1.84 4.58 -8.37
C LEU A 85 -0.51 3.82 -8.49
N VAL A 86 -0.03 3.63 -9.72
CA VAL A 86 1.24 2.92 -9.99
C VAL A 86 2.41 3.66 -9.36
N ASP A 87 2.44 4.98 -9.51
CA ASP A 87 3.47 5.82 -8.95
C ASP A 87 3.52 5.76 -7.41
N VAL A 88 2.36 5.76 -6.75
CA VAL A 88 2.29 5.62 -5.28
C VAL A 88 2.81 4.26 -4.83
N LEU A 89 2.40 3.17 -5.50
CA LEU A 89 2.90 1.82 -5.19
C LEU A 89 4.42 1.70 -5.38
N GLN A 90 4.95 2.22 -6.49
CA GLN A 90 6.38 2.17 -6.79
C GLN A 90 7.21 3.03 -5.83
N SER A 91 6.70 4.22 -5.49
CA SER A 91 7.34 5.11 -4.52
C SER A 91 7.37 4.46 -3.14
N ALA A 92 6.25 3.88 -2.70
CA ALA A 92 6.17 3.16 -1.43
C ALA A 92 7.06 1.92 -1.41
N ALA A 93 7.16 1.17 -2.51
CA ALA A 93 8.05 0.02 -2.66
C ALA A 93 9.53 0.44 -2.53
N THR A 94 9.92 1.52 -3.21
CA THR A 94 11.29 2.06 -3.18
C THR A 94 11.68 2.59 -1.80
N ALA A 95 10.71 3.10 -1.04
CA ALA A 95 10.91 3.59 0.32
C ALA A 95 11.00 2.46 1.36
N GLN A 96 10.70 1.20 1.02
CA GLN A 96 10.78 0.10 1.97
C GLN A 96 12.23 -0.24 2.32
N PRO A 97 12.53 -0.52 3.60
CA PRO A 97 13.78 -1.18 3.98
C PRO A 97 13.94 -2.52 3.26
N THR A 98 15.18 -2.89 2.91
CA THR A 98 15.47 -4.14 2.18
C THR A 98 15.18 -5.40 3.01
N ASP A 99 15.14 -5.27 4.33
CA ASP A 99 14.82 -6.34 5.29
C ASP A 99 13.36 -6.29 5.78
N ALA A 100 12.53 -5.39 5.26
CA ALA A 100 11.12 -5.33 5.59
C ALA A 100 10.35 -6.45 4.87
N LEU A 101 9.63 -7.25 5.64
CA LEU A 101 8.70 -8.27 5.18
C LEU A 101 7.27 -7.77 5.38
N MET A 102 6.40 -8.12 4.43
CA MET A 102 5.00 -7.75 4.41
C MET A 102 4.15 -9.01 4.23
N SER A 103 3.11 -9.16 5.05
CA SER A 103 2.14 -10.24 4.89
C SER A 103 1.18 -9.92 3.75
N PHE A 104 0.73 -10.96 3.04
CA PHE A 104 -0.35 -10.85 2.06
C PHE A 104 -1.70 -10.49 2.68
N ASP A 105 -1.87 -10.60 4.00
CA ASP A 105 -3.05 -10.12 4.73
C ASP A 105 -3.14 -8.59 4.83
N ASN A 106 -2.10 -7.85 4.41
CA ASN A 106 -2.25 -6.42 4.22
C ASN A 106 -3.28 -6.19 3.11
N ASP A 107 -4.45 -5.66 3.48
CA ASP A 107 -5.47 -5.21 2.53
C ASP A 107 -5.04 -3.90 1.85
N VAL A 108 -3.93 -3.99 1.14
CA VAL A 108 -3.32 -2.91 0.37
C VAL A 108 -4.31 -2.33 -0.65
N PRO A 109 -5.08 -3.13 -1.42
CA PRO A 109 -6.08 -2.60 -2.34
C PRO A 109 -7.13 -1.72 -1.65
N ALA A 110 -7.72 -2.17 -0.54
CA ALA A 110 -8.73 -1.36 0.14
C ALA A 110 -8.14 -0.09 0.77
N HIS A 111 -6.95 -0.21 1.37
CA HIS A 111 -6.26 0.90 2.01
C HIS A 111 -5.86 1.99 0.99
N LEU A 112 -5.16 1.60 -0.07
CA LEU A 112 -4.70 2.52 -1.11
C LEU A 112 -5.87 3.22 -1.81
N THR A 113 -6.90 2.46 -2.21
CA THR A 113 -8.07 3.04 -2.88
C THR A 113 -8.79 4.05 -1.99
N THR A 114 -8.87 3.82 -0.68
CA THR A 114 -9.49 4.80 0.25
C THR A 114 -8.74 6.12 0.26
N LEU A 115 -7.40 6.06 0.30
CA LEU A 115 -6.57 7.26 0.28
C LEU A 115 -6.63 7.98 -1.07
N LEU A 116 -6.60 7.23 -2.18
CA LEU A 116 -6.65 7.78 -3.52
C LEU A 116 -7.99 8.46 -3.83
N CYS A 117 -9.13 7.86 -3.45
CA CYS A 117 -10.44 8.51 -3.63
C CYS A 117 -10.51 9.85 -2.89
N ALA A 118 -10.10 9.88 -1.61
CA ALA A 118 -10.06 11.12 -0.84
C ALA A 118 -9.13 12.17 -1.46
N TRP A 119 -8.03 11.74 -2.09
CA TRP A 119 -7.11 12.62 -2.80
C TRP A 119 -7.72 13.17 -4.09
N PHE A 120 -8.34 12.31 -4.92
CA PHE A 120 -8.98 12.74 -6.18
C PHE A 120 -10.14 13.70 -5.95
N ASP A 121 -10.99 13.44 -4.95
CA ASP A 121 -12.10 14.33 -4.58
C ASP A 121 -11.59 15.73 -4.25
N ARG A 122 -10.47 15.81 -3.51
CA ARG A 122 -9.84 17.09 -3.16
C ARG A 122 -9.25 17.80 -4.37
N GLN A 123 -8.58 17.09 -5.28
CA GLN A 123 -8.03 17.69 -6.49
C GLN A 123 -9.15 18.27 -7.37
N SER A 124 -10.29 17.57 -7.46
CA SER A 124 -11.45 18.04 -8.22
C SER A 124 -12.02 19.36 -7.65
N VAL A 125 -12.14 19.48 -6.32
CA VAL A 125 -12.59 20.71 -5.64
C VAL A 125 -11.62 21.87 -5.90
N ARG A 126 -10.31 21.66 -5.76
CA ARG A 126 -9.31 22.71 -6.02
C ARG A 126 -9.34 23.21 -7.47
N MET A 127 -9.56 22.31 -8.43
CA MET A 127 -9.66 22.68 -9.84
C MET A 127 -10.93 23.50 -10.15
N THR A 128 -12.02 23.28 -9.41
CA THR A 128 -13.26 24.06 -9.57
C THR A 128 -13.20 25.42 -8.89
N GLU A 129 -12.44 25.56 -7.79
CA GLU A 129 -12.23 26.85 -7.11
C GLU A 129 -11.24 27.77 -7.83
N ALA A 130 -10.37 27.21 -8.68
CA ALA A 130 -9.34 27.96 -9.42
C ALA A 130 -9.79 28.41 -10.84
N ALA A 131 -11.03 28.10 -11.24
CA ALA A 131 -11.63 28.43 -12.54
C ALA A 131 -12.60 29.60 -12.42
#